data_AF-A0A4S4HFB9-F1
#
_entry.id   AF-A0A4S4HFB9-F1
#
_cell.length_a   1.000
_cell.length_b   1.000
_cell.length_c   1.000
_cell.angle_alpha   90.00
_cell.angle_beta   90.00
_cell.angle_gamma   90.00
#
_symmetry.space_group_name_H-M   'P 1'
#
loop_
_entity.id
_entity.type
_entity.pdbx_description
1 polymer ?
#
loop_
_entity_poly.entity_id
_entity_poly.type
_entity_poly.pdbx_seq_one_letter_code
_entity_poly.pdbx_strand_id
1 'polypeptide(L)'
;MPKHRKQSKIKIYRITSYKKDKRSELDSNKFELEQQEVENKQDKHGKQGKQDKQDKHDKQDKQDKQVQTENVVIVPTDSHNLDIWDEISLKEIQAGEHTSLFAEQSNYQNINLLQVSDIRLYLDKQLQFSSVDEQIYHEALVHPIMSKVIDPKRVLILGGGDGLALREVLKYETVLHVDLVDLDGSMIDMARNVPELVSLNKSAFFDNRVNTHVCDAKEFLSSPSSLYDVIIIDFPDPATELLSTLYTSELFARIATFLTEDGAFVCQSNSPADAPLVYWSIGNTIEHAGLTLKSYHTIVPSFGTDWGFHIAANSADVLDQIEQLYVVPTPRTLPSLLFPLFQFREEHLEQRNLAPLNSESNLILHQCYKQEMEF
;
A
#
# COMPACT_ATOMS: atom_id res chain seq x y z
N MET A 1 -50.25 -0.40 -14.51
CA MET A 1 -49.35 -1.56 -14.65
C MET A 1 -47.90 -1.06 -14.64
N PRO A 2 -47.07 -1.42 -13.67
CA PRO A 2 -45.62 -1.21 -13.74
C PRO A 2 -45.01 -2.11 -14.82
N LYS A 3 -43.99 -1.64 -15.55
CA LYS A 3 -43.23 -2.48 -16.48
C LYS A 3 -42.13 -3.22 -15.71
N HIS A 4 -41.87 -4.49 -16.04
CA HIS A 4 -40.82 -5.28 -15.41
C HIS A 4 -39.44 -4.67 -15.65
N ARG A 5 -38.74 -4.31 -14.57
CA ARG A 5 -37.30 -4.01 -14.60
C ARG A 5 -36.57 -5.35 -14.73
N LYS A 6 -35.84 -5.57 -15.83
CA LYS A 6 -35.01 -6.79 -15.99
C LYS A 6 -33.96 -6.81 -14.88
N GLN A 7 -33.87 -7.92 -14.16
CA GLN A 7 -32.72 -8.18 -13.28
C GLN A 7 -31.52 -8.56 -14.15
N SER A 8 -30.49 -7.73 -14.16
CA SER A 8 -29.16 -8.12 -14.62
C SER A 8 -28.59 -9.12 -13.63
N LYS A 9 -28.26 -10.33 -14.08
CA LYS A 9 -27.48 -11.27 -13.27
C LYS A 9 -26.03 -10.80 -13.27
N ILE A 10 -25.60 -10.19 -12.18
CA ILE A 10 -24.19 -9.91 -11.91
C ILE A 10 -23.49 -11.27 -11.75
N LYS A 11 -22.32 -11.42 -12.37
CA LYS A 11 -21.39 -12.52 -12.07
C LYS A 11 -20.26 -11.95 -11.22
N ILE A 12 -19.81 -12.73 -10.25
CA ILE A 12 -18.65 -12.46 -9.41
C ILE A 12 -17.74 -13.68 -9.57
N TYR A 13 -16.44 -13.47 -9.74
CA TYR A 13 -15.46 -14.53 -9.96
C TYR A 13 -14.39 -14.52 -8.87
N ARG A 14 -13.70 -15.66 -8.68
CA ARG A 14 -12.60 -15.82 -7.73
C ARG A 14 -11.39 -16.41 -8.47
N ILE A 15 -10.21 -15.86 -8.22
CA ILE A 15 -8.93 -16.44 -8.69
C ILE A 15 -8.48 -17.47 -7.66
N THR A 16 -8.14 -18.69 -8.10
CA THR A 16 -7.85 -19.83 -7.20
C THR A 16 -6.44 -20.41 -7.29
N SER A 17 -5.78 -20.40 -8.46
CA SER A 17 -4.33 -20.67 -8.60
C SER A 17 -3.79 -20.32 -9.99
N TYR A 18 -2.47 -20.28 -10.14
CA TYR A 18 -1.76 -20.23 -11.43
C TYR A 18 -0.82 -21.44 -11.56
N LYS A 19 -0.80 -22.11 -12.72
CA LYS A 19 0.13 -23.22 -13.02
C LYS A 19 1.02 -22.86 -14.20
N LYS A 20 2.32 -22.74 -13.94
CA LYS A 20 3.35 -22.50 -14.96
C LYS A 20 3.81 -23.82 -15.58
N ASP A 21 3.10 -24.29 -16.61
CA ASP A 21 3.50 -25.51 -17.32
C ASP A 21 4.78 -25.28 -18.15
N LYS A 22 5.61 -26.33 -18.31
CA LYS A 22 6.96 -26.23 -18.88
C LYS A 22 7.08 -26.94 -20.23
N ARG A 23 6.64 -26.30 -21.33
CA ARG A 23 7.26 -26.40 -22.68
C ARG A 23 6.64 -25.47 -23.74
N SER A 24 7.49 -25.09 -24.70
CA SER A 24 7.20 -24.55 -26.05
C SER A 24 6.28 -23.33 -26.19
N GLU A 25 6.91 -22.19 -26.49
CA GLU A 25 6.55 -21.18 -27.51
C GLU A 25 5.07 -21.00 -27.92
N LEU A 26 4.57 -19.77 -27.73
CA LEU A 26 3.46 -19.14 -28.48
C LEU A 26 2.10 -19.88 -28.47
N ASP A 27 1.36 -19.82 -27.35
CA ASP A 27 0.06 -19.12 -27.34
C ASP A 27 -0.58 -18.96 -25.94
N SER A 28 -1.44 -17.94 -25.80
CA SER A 28 -2.45 -17.69 -24.75
C SER A 28 -2.21 -18.19 -23.29
N ASN A 29 -2.01 -17.25 -22.35
CA ASN A 29 -2.35 -17.50 -20.93
C ASN A 29 -3.85 -17.77 -20.81
N LYS A 30 -4.26 -18.77 -20.00
CA LYS A 30 -5.67 -19.15 -19.83
C LYS A 30 -5.99 -19.49 -18.38
N PHE A 31 -6.94 -18.77 -17.81
CA PHE A 31 -7.43 -18.98 -16.44
C PHE A 31 -8.54 -20.04 -16.39
N GLU A 32 -8.62 -20.78 -15.29
CA GLU A 32 -9.80 -21.57 -14.92
C GLU A 32 -10.64 -20.78 -13.92
N LEU A 33 -11.96 -20.70 -14.15
CA LEU A 33 -12.91 -19.95 -13.32
C LEU A 33 -13.96 -20.91 -12.75
N GLU A 34 -13.89 -21.19 -11.44
CA GLU A 34 -14.93 -21.96 -10.75
C GLU A 34 -16.12 -21.09 -10.33
N GLN A 35 -17.32 -21.68 -10.40
CA GLN A 35 -18.54 -21.15 -9.79
C GLN A 35 -18.92 -22.07 -8.63
N GLN A 36 -19.31 -21.51 -7.47
CA GLN A 36 -19.73 -22.29 -6.31
C GLN A 36 -21.03 -21.75 -5.70
N GLU A 37 -22.05 -22.62 -5.62
CA GLU A 37 -23.22 -22.49 -4.74
C GLU A 37 -23.15 -23.66 -3.74
N VAL A 38 -23.17 -23.41 -2.42
CA VAL A 38 -23.09 -24.47 -1.39
C VAL A 38 -23.95 -24.14 -0.16
N GLU A 39 -24.74 -25.12 0.31
CA GLU A 39 -25.50 -25.07 1.56
C GLU A 39 -24.75 -25.73 2.75
N ASN A 40 -25.07 -25.33 3.98
CA ASN A 40 -24.47 -25.82 5.23
C ASN A 40 -24.90 -27.24 5.63
N LYS A 41 -23.95 -28.14 5.97
CA LYS A 41 -24.14 -29.25 6.95
C LYS A 41 -22.85 -29.58 7.74
N GLN A 42 -23.06 -30.16 8.92
CA GLN A 42 -22.08 -30.60 9.94
C GLN A 42 -21.54 -32.03 9.61
N ASP A 43 -20.61 -32.71 10.31
CA ASP A 43 -20.28 -32.68 11.75
C ASP A 43 -18.98 -33.45 12.15
N LYS A 44 -18.24 -32.95 13.17
CA LYS A 44 -17.38 -33.63 14.21
C LYS A 44 -16.15 -34.56 13.94
N HIS A 45 -15.26 -34.52 14.96
CA HIS A 45 -14.14 -35.44 15.37
C HIS A 45 -12.78 -35.34 14.61
N GLY A 46 -11.59 -35.51 15.24
CA GLY A 46 -11.22 -35.47 16.69
C GLY A 46 -9.95 -36.26 17.11
N LYS A 47 -9.17 -35.72 18.09
CA LYS A 47 -8.06 -36.30 18.94
C LYS A 47 -6.56 -36.15 18.55
N GLN A 48 -5.89 -35.21 19.25
CA GLN A 48 -4.68 -35.31 20.11
C GLN A 48 -3.53 -36.33 19.91
N GLY A 49 -2.29 -35.81 19.93
CA GLY A 49 -1.09 -36.37 20.62
C GLY A 49 0.17 -36.63 19.76
N LYS A 50 1.42 -36.64 20.27
CA LYS A 50 2.02 -36.11 21.54
C LYS A 50 3.57 -36.30 21.57
N GLN A 51 4.37 -35.33 22.07
CA GLN A 51 5.80 -35.45 22.53
C GLN A 51 6.89 -35.81 21.46
N ASP A 52 8.22 -35.56 21.61
CA ASP A 52 9.03 -34.86 22.64
C ASP A 52 10.42 -34.37 22.11
N LYS A 53 10.91 -33.21 22.59
CA LYS A 53 12.31 -32.83 23.02
C LYS A 53 13.56 -32.70 22.10
N GLN A 54 14.24 -31.54 22.31
CA GLN A 54 15.72 -31.30 22.45
C GLN A 54 16.62 -31.48 21.19
N ASP A 55 17.82 -30.90 21.01
CA ASP A 55 18.82 -30.05 21.75
C ASP A 55 19.78 -29.45 20.64
N LYS A 56 20.69 -28.45 20.72
CA LYS A 56 21.14 -27.41 21.69
C LYS A 56 22.18 -26.43 21.02
N HIS A 57 22.35 -25.19 21.52
CA HIS A 57 23.55 -24.29 21.41
C HIS A 57 23.99 -23.75 20.00
N ASP A 58 24.78 -22.66 19.83
CA ASP A 58 25.05 -21.40 20.58
C ASP A 58 26.03 -20.48 19.78
N LYS A 59 25.86 -19.14 19.79
CA LYS A 59 26.86 -18.07 19.48
C LYS A 59 27.53 -17.98 18.08
N GLN A 60 28.17 -16.86 17.66
CA GLN A 60 28.03 -15.41 17.90
C GLN A 60 28.97 -14.64 16.92
N ASP A 61 28.88 -13.30 16.88
CA ASP A 61 29.81 -12.32 16.28
C ASP A 61 29.87 -12.21 14.73
N LYS A 62 30.36 -11.12 14.12
CA LYS A 62 30.20 -9.64 14.30
C LYS A 62 31.12 -8.93 13.27
N GLN A 63 30.95 -7.60 13.12
CA GLN A 63 31.79 -6.67 12.32
C GLN A 63 31.66 -6.81 10.79
N ASP A 64 31.76 -5.73 9.98
CA ASP A 64 31.92 -4.30 10.32
C ASP A 64 31.21 -3.38 9.32
N LYS A 65 30.94 -2.12 9.72
CA LYS A 65 30.37 -1.08 8.85
C LYS A 65 31.47 -0.22 8.21
N GLN A 66 31.28 0.15 6.93
CA GLN A 66 31.80 1.39 6.37
C GLN A 66 30.64 2.13 5.69
N VAL A 67 30.57 3.45 5.91
CA VAL A 67 29.56 4.34 5.33
C VAL A 67 30.28 5.23 4.31
N GLN A 68 29.69 5.39 3.13
CA GLN A 68 30.05 6.45 2.19
C GLN A 68 28.87 7.41 2.08
N THR A 69 29.16 8.71 2.08
CA THR A 69 28.15 9.77 1.99
C THR A 69 27.80 10.01 0.53
N GLU A 70 26.53 9.84 0.16
CA GLU A 70 26.06 10.03 -1.21
C GLU A 70 25.80 11.52 -1.52
N ASN A 71 25.87 11.87 -2.81
CA ASN A 71 25.55 13.22 -3.28
C ASN A 71 24.08 13.25 -3.73
N VAL A 72 23.20 13.88 -2.95
CA VAL A 72 21.79 14.07 -3.35
C VAL A 72 21.73 14.99 -4.57
N VAL A 73 21.21 14.47 -5.69
CA VAL A 73 20.99 15.24 -6.92
C VAL A 73 19.56 15.79 -6.91
N ILE A 74 19.42 17.08 -6.65
CA ILE A 74 18.13 17.77 -6.72
C ILE A 74 17.78 17.98 -8.20
N VAL A 75 16.72 17.31 -8.67
CA VAL A 75 16.17 17.45 -10.03
C VAL A 75 14.82 18.18 -9.93
N PRO A 76 14.57 19.25 -10.70
CA PRO A 76 13.27 19.93 -10.68
C PRO A 76 12.11 19.02 -11.13
N THR A 77 11.00 19.04 -10.41
CA THR A 77 9.75 18.38 -10.81
C THR A 77 8.97 19.26 -11.80
N ASP A 78 8.90 18.84 -13.07
CA ASP A 78 8.03 19.47 -14.08
C ASP A 78 6.56 19.14 -13.79
N SER A 79 5.97 19.90 -12.85
CA SER A 79 4.64 19.76 -12.24
C SER A 79 3.47 20.17 -13.17
N HIS A 80 3.51 19.70 -14.42
CA HIS A 80 2.54 20.05 -15.49
C HIS A 80 1.65 18.89 -15.95
N ASN A 81 1.94 17.65 -15.53
CA ASN A 81 1.14 16.46 -15.84
C ASN A 81 0.90 15.67 -14.54
N LEU A 82 -0.07 16.13 -13.75
CA LEU A 82 -0.56 15.58 -12.48
C LEU A 82 -2.10 15.50 -12.55
N ASP A 83 -2.78 14.94 -11.55
CA ASP A 83 -4.26 14.96 -11.54
C ASP A 83 -4.80 16.40 -11.61
N ILE A 84 -5.50 16.69 -12.71
CA ILE A 84 -6.03 18.01 -13.02
C ILE A 84 -7.22 18.39 -12.12
N TRP A 85 -7.98 17.42 -11.60
CA TRP A 85 -9.12 17.66 -10.72
C TRP A 85 -8.67 18.08 -9.33
N ASP A 86 -7.54 17.56 -8.86
CA ASP A 86 -6.89 18.03 -7.63
C ASP A 86 -6.36 19.46 -7.78
N GLU A 87 -5.65 19.76 -8.88
CA GLU A 87 -5.16 21.12 -9.12
C GLU A 87 -6.33 22.12 -9.30
N ILE A 88 -7.44 21.72 -9.91
CA ILE A 88 -8.67 22.53 -9.97
C ILE A 88 -9.26 22.72 -8.56
N SER A 89 -9.42 21.64 -7.80
CA SER A 89 -10.00 21.67 -6.44
C SER A 89 -9.18 22.55 -5.49
N LEU A 90 -7.84 22.45 -5.56
CA LEU A 90 -6.94 23.30 -4.78
C LEU A 90 -7.08 24.78 -5.16
N LYS A 91 -7.20 25.10 -6.46
CA LYS A 91 -7.43 26.49 -6.93
C LYS A 91 -8.77 27.03 -6.48
N GLU A 92 -9.83 26.23 -6.49
CA GLU A 92 -11.15 26.63 -6.00
C GLU A 92 -11.14 26.87 -4.48
N ILE A 93 -10.48 26.00 -3.70
CA ILE A 93 -10.25 26.20 -2.27
C ILE A 93 -9.46 27.49 -2.01
N GLN A 94 -8.35 27.71 -2.72
CA GLN A 94 -7.49 28.89 -2.55
C GLN A 94 -8.16 30.20 -2.97
N ALA A 95 -9.17 30.15 -3.87
CA ALA A 95 -10.00 31.29 -4.23
C ALA A 95 -11.16 31.56 -3.23
N GLY A 96 -11.49 30.59 -2.37
CA GLY A 96 -12.56 30.66 -1.38
C GLY A 96 -12.08 30.94 0.06
N GLU A 97 -13.02 30.91 1.00
CA GLU A 97 -12.71 31.00 2.44
C GLU A 97 -12.06 29.69 2.92
N HIS A 98 -10.78 29.78 3.30
CA HIS A 98 -9.99 28.68 3.85
C HIS A 98 -8.97 29.22 4.87
N THR A 99 -8.40 28.34 5.68
CA THR A 99 -7.24 28.65 6.54
C THR A 99 -6.06 27.79 6.09
N SER A 100 -4.91 28.40 5.78
CA SER A 100 -3.66 27.64 5.66
C SER A 100 -3.15 27.32 7.06
N LEU A 101 -3.02 26.02 7.36
CA LEU A 101 -2.44 25.50 8.59
C LEU A 101 -0.92 25.35 8.46
N PHE A 102 -0.47 24.95 7.27
CA PHE A 102 0.93 24.84 6.90
C PHE A 102 1.09 25.11 5.40
N ALA A 103 2.18 25.79 5.01
CA ALA A 103 2.55 26.04 3.63
C ALA A 103 4.08 26.18 3.53
N GLU A 104 4.74 25.21 2.90
CA GLU A 104 6.21 25.21 2.74
C GLU A 104 6.63 24.58 1.40
N GLN A 105 7.57 25.21 0.72
CA GLN A 105 8.30 24.58 -0.39
C GLN A 105 9.54 23.90 0.18
N SER A 106 9.51 22.57 0.33
CA SER A 106 10.66 21.78 0.75
C SER A 106 11.65 21.60 -0.41
N ASN A 107 12.75 20.89 -0.15
CA ASN A 107 13.71 20.48 -1.19
C ASN A 107 13.12 19.49 -2.21
N TYR A 108 11.95 18.92 -1.93
CA TYR A 108 11.34 17.83 -2.69
C TYR A 108 9.99 18.21 -3.30
N GLN A 109 9.17 19.00 -2.60
CA GLN A 109 7.76 19.24 -2.96
C GLN A 109 7.17 20.48 -2.26
N ASN A 110 6.04 20.96 -2.78
CA ASN A 110 5.24 22.06 -2.23
C ASN A 110 4.15 21.51 -1.28
N ILE A 111 4.38 21.60 0.02
CA ILE A 111 3.51 21.10 1.09
C ILE A 111 2.44 22.15 1.44
N ASN A 112 1.16 21.79 1.31
CA ASN A 112 0.02 22.67 1.60
C ASN A 112 -1.01 21.95 2.47
N LEU A 113 -1.03 22.25 3.78
CA LEU A 113 -2.07 21.77 4.70
C LEU A 113 -3.12 22.87 4.91
N LEU A 114 -4.36 22.57 4.52
CA LEU A 114 -5.47 23.54 4.48
C LEU A 114 -6.63 23.06 5.34
N GLN A 115 -7.29 23.99 6.03
CA GLN A 115 -8.54 23.79 6.74
C GLN A 115 -9.67 24.52 5.99
N VAL A 116 -10.66 23.74 5.55
CA VAL A 116 -11.94 24.20 4.99
C VAL A 116 -13.07 23.70 5.90
N SER A 117 -14.06 22.98 5.37
CA SER A 117 -14.95 22.11 6.17
C SER A 117 -14.20 21.00 6.92
N ASP A 118 -13.02 20.65 6.42
CA ASP A 118 -12.19 19.51 6.78
C ASP A 118 -10.70 19.86 6.57
N ILE A 119 -9.79 19.05 7.12
CA ILE A 119 -8.35 19.21 6.92
C ILE A 119 -7.96 18.47 5.64
N ARG A 120 -7.20 19.11 4.74
CA ARG A 120 -6.65 18.50 3.53
C ARG A 120 -5.17 18.76 3.41
N LEU A 121 -4.41 17.74 3.00
CA LEU A 121 -3.02 17.89 2.59
C LEU A 121 -2.93 17.80 1.07
N TYR A 122 -2.24 18.76 0.46
CA TYR A 122 -1.82 18.71 -0.93
C TYR A 122 -0.29 18.74 -1.03
N LEU A 123 0.30 17.86 -1.84
CA LEU A 123 1.72 17.81 -2.18
C LEU A 123 1.88 18.01 -3.69
N ASP A 124 2.68 19.00 -4.11
CA ASP A 124 2.83 19.40 -5.53
C ASP A 124 1.50 19.62 -6.29
N LYS A 125 0.45 20.01 -5.53
CA LYS A 125 -0.96 20.19 -5.91
C LYS A 125 -1.85 18.94 -5.92
N GLN A 126 -1.34 17.73 -5.69
CA GLN A 126 -2.15 16.50 -5.59
C GLN A 126 -2.63 16.24 -4.16
N LEU A 127 -3.87 15.82 -3.98
CA LEU A 127 -4.49 15.56 -2.68
C LEU A 127 -3.94 14.27 -2.07
N GLN A 128 -3.34 14.37 -0.89
CA GLN A 128 -2.80 13.22 -0.16
C GLN A 128 -3.76 12.69 0.91
N PHE A 129 -4.67 13.52 1.41
CA PHE A 129 -5.83 13.08 2.21
C PHE A 129 -6.87 14.19 2.40
N SER A 130 -8.11 13.81 2.68
CA SER A 130 -9.10 14.62 3.42
C SER A 130 -9.42 13.97 4.76
N SER A 131 -9.53 14.77 5.83
CA SER A 131 -9.91 14.27 7.16
C SER A 131 -11.36 13.78 7.28
N VAL A 132 -12.13 13.80 6.18
CA VAL A 132 -13.48 13.20 6.11
C VAL A 132 -13.38 11.68 5.94
N ASP A 133 -12.42 11.20 5.16
CA ASP A 133 -12.37 9.82 4.67
C ASP A 133 -10.96 9.20 4.58
N GLU A 134 -9.90 9.92 4.99
CA GLU A 134 -8.54 9.37 5.18
C GLU A 134 -8.54 8.04 5.94
N GLN A 135 -9.46 7.88 6.89
CA GLN A 135 -9.53 6.68 7.69
C GLN A 135 -9.98 5.45 6.87
N ILE A 136 -10.74 5.63 5.78
CA ILE A 136 -11.05 4.53 4.86
C ILE A 136 -9.76 4.04 4.20
N TYR A 137 -8.93 4.97 3.71
CA TYR A 137 -7.63 4.67 3.13
C TYR A 137 -6.67 4.02 4.14
N HIS A 138 -6.44 4.63 5.31
CA HIS A 138 -5.47 4.11 6.28
C HIS A 138 -5.91 2.82 6.97
N GLU A 139 -7.21 2.61 7.22
CA GLU A 139 -7.68 1.28 7.65
C GLU A 139 -7.50 0.25 6.53
N ALA A 140 -7.78 0.59 5.26
CA ALA A 140 -7.60 -0.31 4.11
C ALA A 140 -6.12 -0.66 3.84
N LEU A 141 -5.21 0.28 4.01
CA LEU A 141 -3.76 0.06 3.87
C LEU A 141 -3.25 -0.87 4.98
N VAL A 142 -3.51 -0.52 6.24
CA VAL A 142 -2.83 -1.13 7.39
C VAL A 142 -3.51 -2.41 7.87
N HIS A 143 -4.83 -2.42 8.01
CA HIS A 143 -5.50 -3.47 8.76
C HIS A 143 -5.59 -4.85 8.08
N PRO A 144 -5.76 -4.99 6.75
CA PRO A 144 -5.81 -6.31 6.10
C PRO A 144 -4.53 -7.12 6.28
N ILE A 145 -3.37 -6.48 6.16
CA ILE A 145 -2.06 -7.14 6.35
C ILE A 145 -1.75 -7.39 7.83
N MET A 146 -1.95 -6.40 8.69
CA MET A 146 -1.71 -6.52 10.13
C MET A 146 -2.66 -7.50 10.83
N SER A 147 -3.78 -7.86 10.19
CA SER A 147 -4.69 -8.94 10.65
C SER A 147 -4.30 -10.33 10.11
N LYS A 148 -3.39 -10.43 9.11
CA LYS A 148 -2.93 -11.70 8.52
C LYS A 148 -1.60 -12.18 9.11
N VAL A 149 -0.66 -11.28 9.34
CA VAL A 149 0.60 -11.61 10.04
C VAL A 149 0.31 -11.83 11.54
N ILE A 150 0.87 -12.90 12.11
CA ILE A 150 0.56 -13.32 13.49
C ILE A 150 1.50 -12.62 14.48
N ASP A 151 0.92 -11.93 15.47
CA ASP A 151 1.61 -11.17 16.51
C ASP A 151 2.79 -10.31 15.97
N PRO A 152 2.55 -9.39 15.01
CA PRO A 152 3.59 -8.56 14.41
C PRO A 152 4.23 -7.64 15.47
N LYS A 153 5.56 -7.58 15.48
CA LYS A 153 6.39 -6.89 16.50
C LYS A 153 7.23 -5.78 15.91
N ARG A 154 7.82 -5.99 14.73
CA ARG A 154 8.56 -4.99 13.95
C ARG A 154 7.79 -4.63 12.69
N VAL A 155 7.45 -3.36 12.57
CA VAL A 155 6.79 -2.79 11.38
C VAL A 155 7.71 -1.75 10.75
N LEU A 156 7.75 -1.72 9.41
CA LEU A 156 8.36 -0.64 8.62
C LEU A 156 7.26 0.11 7.88
N ILE A 157 7.32 1.43 7.86
CA ILE A 157 6.52 2.30 7.00
C ILE A 157 7.49 3.05 6.08
N LEU A 158 7.24 3.00 4.78
CA LEU A 158 7.98 3.73 3.75
C LEU A 158 7.02 4.77 3.15
N GLY A 159 7.33 6.05 3.32
CA GLY A 159 6.37 7.15 3.15
C GLY A 159 5.48 7.35 4.40
N GLY A 160 4.27 7.88 4.21
CA GLY A 160 3.30 8.10 5.29
C GLY A 160 3.73 9.12 6.36
N GLY A 161 4.53 10.13 5.99
CA GLY A 161 5.10 11.15 6.89
C GLY A 161 4.08 12.02 7.66
N ASP A 162 2.80 12.00 7.27
CA ASP A 162 1.64 12.55 8.00
C ASP A 162 1.30 11.75 9.29
N GLY A 163 1.72 10.49 9.36
CA GLY A 163 1.54 9.58 10.50
C GLY A 163 0.15 8.97 10.65
N LEU A 164 -0.74 9.07 9.67
CA LEU A 164 -2.09 8.51 9.71
C LEU A 164 -2.08 6.99 9.50
N ALA A 165 -1.19 6.44 8.65
CA ALA A 165 -0.91 5.00 8.62
C ALA A 165 -0.28 4.52 9.95
N LEU A 166 0.70 5.28 10.48
CA LEU A 166 1.36 4.99 11.76
C LEU A 166 0.37 4.90 12.92
N ARG A 167 -0.59 5.83 13.00
CA ARG A 167 -1.70 5.82 13.97
C ARG A 167 -2.48 4.50 13.98
N GLU A 168 -2.68 3.88 12.82
CA GLU A 168 -3.42 2.63 12.69
C GLU A 168 -2.55 1.42 13.07
N VAL A 169 -1.25 1.44 12.75
CA VAL A 169 -0.26 0.44 13.21
C VAL A 169 -0.14 0.42 14.74
N LEU A 170 -0.11 1.58 15.38
CA LEU A 170 0.06 1.70 16.82
C LEU A 170 -1.15 1.18 17.63
N LYS A 171 -2.31 0.94 16.99
CA LYS A 171 -3.45 0.25 17.63
C LYS A 171 -3.15 -1.22 18.00
N TYR A 172 -2.11 -1.82 17.42
CA TYR A 172 -1.73 -3.21 17.71
C TYR A 172 -0.79 -3.27 18.92
N GLU A 173 -1.25 -3.89 20.02
CA GLU A 173 -0.46 -4.04 21.25
C GLU A 173 0.74 -5.00 21.10
N THR A 174 0.75 -5.85 20.06
CA THR A 174 1.87 -6.75 19.76
C THR A 174 3.07 -6.02 19.14
N VAL A 175 2.84 -4.86 18.51
CA VAL A 175 3.89 -4.06 17.88
C VAL A 175 4.76 -3.46 18.97
N LEU A 176 6.06 -3.76 18.90
CA LEU A 176 7.08 -3.32 19.86
C LEU A 176 7.99 -2.22 19.28
N HIS A 177 8.07 -2.14 17.94
CA HIS A 177 8.92 -1.20 17.23
C HIS A 177 8.31 -0.86 15.87
N VAL A 178 8.23 0.43 15.53
CA VAL A 178 7.95 0.91 14.18
C VAL A 178 9.11 1.78 13.71
N ASP A 179 9.67 1.44 12.55
CA ASP A 179 10.53 2.35 11.78
C ASP A 179 9.64 3.05 10.74
N LEU A 180 9.64 4.38 10.70
CA LEU A 180 8.97 5.17 9.66
C LEU A 180 10.06 5.93 8.89
N VAL A 181 10.07 5.79 7.57
CA VAL A 181 11.07 6.37 6.68
C VAL A 181 10.37 7.28 5.68
N ASP A 182 10.61 8.57 5.79
CA ASP A 182 10.14 9.56 4.81
C ASP A 182 11.35 10.35 4.28
N LEU A 183 11.27 10.77 3.03
CA LEU A 183 12.32 11.57 2.38
C LEU A 183 12.28 13.02 2.87
N ASP A 184 11.09 13.54 3.21
CA ASP A 184 10.88 14.94 3.51
C ASP A 184 10.78 15.22 5.02
N GLY A 185 11.85 15.82 5.56
CA GLY A 185 11.86 16.25 6.96
C GLY A 185 10.75 17.24 7.30
N SER A 186 10.34 18.08 6.34
CA SER A 186 9.26 19.06 6.54
C SER A 186 7.89 18.39 6.67
N MET A 187 7.67 17.22 6.06
CA MET A 187 6.46 16.42 6.26
C MET A 187 6.37 15.89 7.69
N ILE A 188 7.44 15.26 8.18
CA ILE A 188 7.50 14.73 9.56
C ILE A 188 7.40 15.88 10.58
N ASP A 189 8.09 17.01 10.38
CA ASP A 189 7.99 18.14 11.30
C ASP A 189 6.61 18.81 11.27
N MET A 190 5.94 18.93 10.11
CA MET A 190 4.54 19.35 10.03
C MET A 190 3.64 18.41 10.85
N ALA A 191 3.77 17.09 10.65
CA ALA A 191 2.93 16.09 11.29
C ALA A 191 3.14 15.94 12.81
N ARG A 192 4.27 16.45 13.32
CA ARG A 192 4.61 16.48 14.75
C ARG A 192 4.27 17.79 15.45
N ASN A 193 4.14 18.89 14.72
CA ASN A 193 4.04 20.24 15.32
C ASN A 193 2.74 21.00 14.98
N VAL A 194 2.05 20.69 13.87
CA VAL A 194 0.77 21.35 13.53
C VAL A 194 -0.37 20.73 14.34
N PRO A 195 -1.05 21.47 15.24
CA PRO A 195 -2.00 20.89 16.21
C PRO A 195 -3.14 20.07 15.59
N GLU A 196 -3.64 20.51 14.44
CA GLU A 196 -4.73 19.87 13.70
C GLU A 196 -4.31 18.48 13.18
N LEU A 197 -3.10 18.36 12.62
CA LEU A 197 -2.56 17.09 12.13
C LEU A 197 -2.09 16.18 13.27
N VAL A 198 -1.49 16.75 14.34
CA VAL A 198 -1.17 16.02 15.59
C VAL A 198 -2.43 15.46 16.26
N SER A 199 -3.57 16.13 16.12
CA SER A 199 -4.88 15.62 16.55
C SER A 199 -5.37 14.48 15.65
N LEU A 200 -5.26 14.64 14.32
CA LEU A 200 -5.72 13.66 13.33
C LEU A 200 -4.90 12.35 13.37
N ASN A 201 -3.57 12.44 13.46
CA ASN A 201 -2.67 11.31 13.69
C ASN A 201 -2.63 10.83 15.17
N LYS A 202 -3.42 11.47 16.05
CA LYS A 202 -3.54 11.14 17.49
C LYS A 202 -2.19 11.11 18.22
N SER A 203 -1.27 12.00 17.83
CA SER A 203 0.08 12.10 18.40
C SER A 203 0.93 10.82 18.22
N ALA A 204 0.72 10.09 17.12
CA ALA A 204 1.41 8.82 16.83
C ALA A 204 2.95 8.92 16.94
N PHE A 205 3.55 10.00 16.47
CA PHE A 205 4.99 10.30 16.55
C PHE A 205 5.56 10.54 17.96
N PHE A 206 4.75 10.40 19.00
CA PHE A 206 5.14 10.51 20.41
C PHE A 206 4.99 9.18 21.17
N ASP A 207 4.53 8.10 20.50
CA ASP A 207 4.58 6.73 21.04
C ASP A 207 6.03 6.24 21.09
N ASN A 208 6.42 5.60 22.21
CA ASN A 208 7.80 5.21 22.47
C ASN A 208 8.32 4.04 21.62
N ARG A 209 7.47 3.44 20.78
CA ARG A 209 7.82 2.40 19.82
C ARG A 209 8.32 2.97 18.48
N VAL A 210 8.12 4.26 18.23
CA VAL A 210 8.32 4.90 16.91
C VAL A 210 9.72 5.46 16.75
N ASN A 211 10.34 5.15 15.62
CA ASN A 211 11.63 5.69 15.19
C ASN A 211 11.46 6.30 13.79
N THR A 212 11.59 7.62 13.67
CA THR A 212 11.49 8.35 12.40
C THR A 212 12.86 8.53 11.77
N HIS A 213 12.99 8.17 10.51
CA HIS A 213 14.21 8.34 9.70
C HIS A 213 13.90 9.29 8.55
N VAL A 214 14.69 10.36 8.42
CA VAL A 214 14.59 11.33 7.32
C VAL A 214 15.66 10.99 6.29
N CYS A 215 15.32 10.13 5.33
CA CYS A 215 16.23 9.67 4.27
C CYS A 215 15.46 8.99 3.12
N ASP A 216 16.16 8.74 2.02
CA ASP A 216 15.57 8.00 0.90
C ASP A 216 15.30 6.53 1.28
N ALA A 217 14.14 6.00 0.88
CA ALA A 217 13.74 4.63 1.21
C ALA A 217 14.74 3.58 0.69
N LYS A 218 15.43 3.84 -0.43
CA LYS A 218 16.48 2.99 -0.99
C LYS A 218 17.80 3.11 -0.24
N GLU A 219 18.12 4.27 0.31
CA GLU A 219 19.26 4.43 1.23
C GLU A 219 19.03 3.60 2.50
N PHE A 220 17.83 3.72 3.09
CA PHE A 220 17.43 2.94 4.25
C PHE A 220 17.48 1.43 3.97
N LEU A 221 16.88 0.98 2.86
CA LEU A 221 16.92 -0.41 2.40
C LEU A 221 18.31 -0.85 1.90
N SER A 222 19.26 0.06 1.70
CA SER A 222 20.64 -0.28 1.33
C SER A 222 21.46 -0.77 2.53
N SER A 223 21.12 -0.33 3.74
CA SER A 223 21.79 -0.73 4.98
C SER A 223 21.35 -2.11 5.50
N PRO A 224 22.25 -2.90 6.12
CA PRO A 224 21.85 -4.12 6.83
C PRO A 224 21.06 -3.74 8.11
N SER A 225 19.76 -4.00 8.10
CA SER A 225 18.84 -3.79 9.23
C SER A 225 18.34 -5.12 9.82
N SER A 226 17.53 -5.03 10.88
CA SER A 226 16.71 -6.15 11.34
C SER A 226 15.52 -6.35 10.40
N LEU A 227 15.09 -7.61 10.24
CA LEU A 227 13.88 -7.94 9.48
C LEU A 227 12.61 -7.34 10.13
N TYR A 228 11.54 -7.28 9.35
CA TYR A 228 10.21 -6.81 9.73
C TYR A 228 9.15 -7.89 9.50
N ASP A 229 8.14 -7.91 10.36
CA ASP A 229 7.00 -8.80 10.23
C ASP A 229 5.97 -8.24 9.22
N VAL A 230 5.86 -6.90 9.18
CA VAL A 230 5.04 -6.17 8.21
C VAL A 230 5.82 -4.98 7.65
N ILE A 231 5.74 -4.76 6.34
CA ILE A 231 6.19 -3.51 5.68
C ILE A 231 4.97 -2.85 5.03
N ILE A 232 4.80 -1.54 5.22
CA ILE A 232 3.76 -0.72 4.61
C ILE A 232 4.44 0.25 3.65
N ILE A 233 4.03 0.23 2.39
CA ILE A 233 4.52 1.11 1.33
C ILE A 233 3.40 2.11 1.02
N ASP A 234 3.60 3.33 1.48
CA ASP A 234 2.67 4.46 1.46
C ASP A 234 3.33 5.62 0.68
N PHE A 235 3.78 5.29 -0.52
CA PHE A 235 4.47 6.21 -1.43
C PHE A 235 3.47 7.06 -2.23
N PRO A 236 3.87 8.28 -2.65
CA PRO A 236 3.09 9.08 -3.57
C PRO A 236 3.07 8.45 -4.97
N ASP A 237 2.03 8.77 -5.72
CA ASP A 237 1.80 8.24 -7.07
C ASP A 237 3.03 8.37 -8.01
N PRO A 238 3.19 7.43 -8.95
CA PRO A 238 4.38 7.35 -9.83
C PRO A 238 4.40 8.40 -10.95
N ALA A 239 3.90 9.62 -10.72
CA ALA A 239 3.69 10.67 -11.73
C ALA A 239 4.95 11.19 -12.42
N THR A 240 6.15 10.92 -11.87
CA THR A 240 7.44 11.29 -12.45
C THR A 240 8.34 10.07 -12.64
N GLU A 241 9.38 10.20 -13.48
CA GLU A 241 10.38 9.15 -13.65
C GLU A 241 11.08 8.80 -12.32
N LEU A 242 11.33 9.81 -11.46
CA LEU A 242 11.88 9.61 -10.11
C LEU A 242 10.95 8.76 -9.23
N LEU A 243 9.66 9.08 -9.18
CA LEU A 243 8.67 8.33 -8.41
C LEU A 243 8.39 6.94 -9.01
N SER A 244 8.48 6.77 -10.33
CA SER A 244 8.50 5.44 -10.97
C SER A 244 9.61 4.54 -10.45
N THR A 245 10.74 5.12 -9.99
CA THR A 245 11.83 4.32 -9.42
C THR A 245 11.49 3.70 -8.05
N LEU A 246 10.38 4.12 -7.40
CA LEU A 246 9.89 3.55 -6.14
C LEU A 246 9.00 2.31 -6.33
N TYR A 247 8.66 1.96 -7.57
CA TYR A 247 7.77 0.85 -7.91
C TYR A 247 8.44 -0.13 -8.89
N THR A 248 9.75 -0.32 -8.82
CA THR A 248 10.50 -1.22 -9.72
C THR A 248 10.55 -2.66 -9.22
N SER A 249 10.66 -3.62 -10.15
CA SER A 249 10.85 -5.04 -9.83
C SER A 249 12.09 -5.26 -8.95
N GLU A 250 13.15 -4.48 -9.17
CA GLU A 250 14.38 -4.52 -8.39
C GLU A 250 14.17 -4.04 -6.94
N LEU A 251 13.38 -2.97 -6.73
CA LEU A 251 13.09 -2.47 -5.39
C LEU A 251 12.12 -3.40 -4.63
N PHE A 252 11.09 -3.96 -5.27
CA PHE A 252 10.24 -4.96 -4.60
C PHE A 252 11.02 -6.23 -4.23
N ALA A 253 11.95 -6.69 -5.08
CA ALA A 253 12.87 -7.77 -4.75
C ALA A 253 13.82 -7.40 -3.59
N ARG A 254 14.22 -6.14 -3.47
CA ARG A 254 15.00 -5.64 -2.33
C ARG A 254 14.17 -5.61 -1.04
N ILE A 255 12.95 -5.10 -1.08
CA ILE A 255 12.00 -5.06 0.06
C ILE A 255 11.71 -6.48 0.56
N ALA A 256 11.59 -7.46 -0.34
CA ALA A 256 11.40 -8.88 -0.01
C ALA A 256 12.51 -9.45 0.92
N THR A 257 13.74 -8.95 0.82
CA THR A 257 14.86 -9.37 1.68
C THR A 257 14.84 -8.78 3.10
N PHE A 258 13.93 -7.84 3.38
CA PHE A 258 13.72 -7.25 4.71
C PHE A 258 12.53 -7.87 5.47
N LEU A 259 11.79 -8.79 4.86
CA LEU A 259 10.72 -9.54 5.52
C LEU A 259 11.27 -10.70 6.37
N THR A 260 10.58 -11.03 7.46
CA THR A 260 10.70 -12.34 8.12
C THR A 260 10.12 -13.47 7.25
N GLU A 261 10.36 -14.73 7.63
CA GLU A 261 9.87 -15.90 6.88
C GLU A 261 8.34 -15.94 6.77
N ASP A 262 7.65 -15.58 7.86
CA ASP A 262 6.19 -15.40 7.94
C ASP A 262 5.74 -13.96 7.61
N GLY A 263 6.64 -13.11 7.10
CA GLY A 263 6.40 -11.68 6.90
C GLY A 263 5.80 -11.32 5.54
N ALA A 264 5.09 -10.19 5.48
CA ALA A 264 4.46 -9.67 4.27
C ALA A 264 4.64 -8.14 4.13
N PHE A 265 4.41 -7.61 2.93
CA PHE A 265 4.24 -6.17 2.72
C PHE A 265 2.91 -5.81 2.05
N VAL A 266 2.48 -4.56 2.24
CA VAL A 266 1.35 -3.94 1.52
C VAL A 266 1.85 -2.71 0.77
N CYS A 267 1.26 -2.45 -0.40
CA CYS A 267 1.56 -1.29 -1.24
C CYS A 267 0.25 -0.60 -1.65
N GLN A 268 0.19 0.73 -1.52
CA GLN A 268 -0.74 1.57 -2.30
C GLN A 268 -0.46 1.34 -3.80
N SER A 269 -1.49 1.40 -4.65
CA SER A 269 -1.29 1.15 -6.09
C SER A 269 -2.25 1.92 -7.01
N ASN A 270 -2.77 3.08 -6.57
CA ASN A 270 -3.77 3.87 -7.30
C ASN A 270 -5.09 3.11 -7.59
N SER A 271 -6.02 3.71 -8.33
CA SER A 271 -7.36 3.19 -8.61
C SER A 271 -7.37 2.05 -9.64
N PRO A 272 -7.99 0.89 -9.36
CA PRO A 272 -8.21 -0.16 -10.34
C PRO A 272 -9.32 0.16 -11.36
N ALA A 273 -10.01 1.29 -11.20
CA ALA A 273 -11.08 1.77 -12.07
C ALA A 273 -10.63 2.95 -12.95
N ASP A 274 -9.84 3.87 -12.37
CA ASP A 274 -9.47 5.15 -12.98
C ASP A 274 -8.04 5.12 -13.57
N ALA A 275 -7.09 4.39 -12.95
CA ALA A 275 -5.75 4.13 -13.51
C ALA A 275 -5.40 2.62 -13.52
N PRO A 276 -6.17 1.79 -14.25
CA PRO A 276 -6.03 0.32 -14.21
C PRO A 276 -4.69 -0.20 -14.74
N LEU A 277 -4.03 0.47 -15.69
CA LEU A 277 -2.71 0.06 -16.17
C LEU A 277 -1.64 0.34 -15.11
N VAL A 278 -1.68 1.48 -14.41
CA VAL A 278 -0.82 1.76 -13.24
C VAL A 278 -1.02 0.69 -12.17
N TYR A 279 -2.27 0.49 -11.74
CA TYR A 279 -2.62 -0.45 -10.67
C TYR A 279 -2.15 -1.88 -10.96
N TRP A 280 -2.43 -2.40 -12.16
CA TRP A 280 -1.97 -3.75 -12.51
C TRP A 280 -0.49 -3.81 -12.88
N SER A 281 0.14 -2.71 -13.32
CA SER A 281 1.58 -2.68 -13.59
C SER A 281 2.36 -2.87 -12.30
N ILE A 282 1.96 -2.21 -11.21
CA ILE A 282 2.55 -2.40 -9.88
C ILE A 282 2.39 -3.86 -9.43
N GLY A 283 1.18 -4.43 -9.53
CA GLY A 283 0.93 -5.84 -9.18
C GLY A 283 1.75 -6.84 -10.00
N ASN A 284 1.74 -6.71 -11.33
CA ASN A 284 2.54 -7.56 -12.22
C ASN A 284 4.06 -7.40 -11.94
N THR A 285 4.52 -6.21 -11.56
CA THR A 285 5.91 -5.91 -11.22
C THR A 285 6.33 -6.53 -9.88
N ILE A 286 5.43 -6.55 -8.89
CA ILE A 286 5.60 -7.28 -7.62
C ILE A 286 5.73 -8.79 -7.86
N GLU A 287 4.90 -9.38 -8.72
CA GLU A 287 5.02 -10.80 -9.08
C GLU A 287 6.30 -11.10 -9.89
N HIS A 288 6.72 -10.17 -10.76
CA HIS A 288 7.98 -10.30 -11.50
C HIS A 288 9.21 -10.28 -10.57
N ALA A 289 9.14 -9.56 -9.44
CA ALA A 289 10.13 -9.60 -8.37
C ALA A 289 10.20 -10.95 -7.63
N GLY A 290 9.30 -11.90 -7.92
CA GLY A 290 9.31 -13.26 -7.38
C GLY A 290 8.38 -13.49 -6.19
N LEU A 291 7.58 -12.50 -5.81
CA LEU A 291 6.65 -12.56 -4.67
C LEU A 291 5.32 -13.22 -5.05
N THR A 292 4.63 -13.77 -4.05
CA THR A 292 3.19 -14.11 -4.19
C THR A 292 2.35 -12.88 -3.88
N LEU A 293 1.30 -12.63 -4.68
CA LEU A 293 0.46 -11.43 -4.63
C LEU A 293 -1.00 -11.72 -4.25
N LYS A 294 -1.61 -10.80 -3.49
CA LYS A 294 -3.05 -10.69 -3.23
C LYS A 294 -3.49 -9.23 -3.40
N SER A 295 -4.21 -8.95 -4.47
CA SER A 295 -4.73 -7.63 -4.83
C SER A 295 -6.12 -7.37 -4.21
N TYR A 296 -6.41 -6.16 -3.75
CA TYR A 296 -7.70 -5.75 -3.20
C TYR A 296 -7.94 -4.23 -3.38
N HIS A 297 -9.16 -3.77 -3.13
CA HIS A 297 -9.54 -2.38 -3.36
C HIS A 297 -10.69 -1.91 -2.44
N THR A 298 -10.89 -0.60 -2.31
CA THR A 298 -12.00 0.01 -1.56
C THR A 298 -12.37 1.40 -2.07
N ILE A 299 -13.53 1.91 -1.68
CA ILE A 299 -14.02 3.23 -2.08
C ILE A 299 -13.42 4.30 -1.14
N VAL A 300 -12.51 5.14 -1.65
CA VAL A 300 -11.99 6.33 -0.93
C VAL A 300 -12.50 7.59 -1.66
N PRO A 301 -13.60 8.22 -1.20
CA PRO A 301 -14.30 9.27 -1.96
C PRO A 301 -13.46 10.50 -2.35
N SER A 302 -12.43 10.83 -1.60
CA SER A 302 -11.48 11.91 -1.89
C SER A 302 -10.52 11.59 -3.04
N PHE A 303 -10.25 10.31 -3.32
CA PHE A 303 -9.36 9.85 -4.41
C PHE A 303 -10.14 9.25 -5.59
N GLY A 304 -11.39 9.69 -5.79
CA GLY A 304 -12.30 9.14 -6.81
C GLY A 304 -13.33 8.19 -6.22
N THR A 305 -13.58 7.05 -6.88
CA THR A 305 -14.59 6.07 -6.41
C THR A 305 -14.06 4.66 -6.17
N ASP A 306 -12.79 4.41 -6.46
CA ASP A 306 -12.12 3.14 -6.20
C ASP A 306 -10.63 3.39 -5.92
N TRP A 307 -10.01 2.62 -5.03
CA TRP A 307 -8.60 2.77 -4.68
C TRP A 307 -8.00 1.42 -4.30
N GLY A 308 -6.86 1.10 -4.92
CA GLY A 308 -6.30 -0.24 -4.98
C GLY A 308 -5.04 -0.42 -4.14
N PHE A 309 -4.87 -1.65 -3.65
CA PHE A 309 -3.77 -2.09 -2.82
C PHE A 309 -3.29 -3.49 -3.22
N HIS A 310 -2.00 -3.73 -3.05
CA HIS A 310 -1.35 -5.03 -3.29
C HIS A 310 -0.66 -5.52 -2.03
N ILE A 311 -1.07 -6.67 -1.50
CA ILE A 311 -0.35 -7.39 -0.43
C ILE A 311 0.52 -8.49 -1.05
N ALA A 312 1.78 -8.57 -0.61
CA ALA A 312 2.78 -9.48 -1.15
C ALA A 312 3.60 -10.18 -0.07
N ALA A 313 4.06 -11.41 -0.33
CA ALA A 313 4.93 -12.15 0.58
C ALA A 313 5.84 -13.15 -0.15
N ASN A 314 6.87 -13.62 0.57
CA ASN A 314 7.86 -14.58 0.07
C ASN A 314 7.30 -16.01 -0.15
N SER A 315 6.19 -16.37 0.52
CA SER A 315 5.45 -17.63 0.28
C SER A 315 3.94 -17.38 0.15
N ALA A 316 3.26 -18.24 -0.61
CA ALA A 316 1.80 -18.22 -0.72
C ALA A 316 1.10 -18.53 0.62
N ASP A 317 1.70 -19.37 1.47
CA ASP A 317 1.15 -19.76 2.78
C ASP A 317 0.93 -18.53 3.69
N VAL A 318 1.85 -17.56 3.58
CA VAL A 318 1.84 -16.28 4.30
C VAL A 318 0.68 -15.38 3.85
N LEU A 319 0.05 -15.64 2.70
CA LEU A 319 -1.13 -14.92 2.21
C LEU A 319 -2.40 -15.79 2.16
N ASP A 320 -2.31 -17.05 2.61
CA ASP A 320 -3.37 -18.02 2.39
C ASP A 320 -4.62 -17.68 3.22
N GLN A 321 -5.80 -17.79 2.60
CA GLN A 321 -7.09 -17.42 3.18
C GLN A 321 -7.22 -15.97 3.70
N ILE A 322 -6.35 -15.02 3.30
CA ILE A 322 -6.45 -13.61 3.74
C ILE A 322 -7.84 -13.01 3.49
N GLU A 323 -8.49 -13.36 2.37
CA GLU A 323 -9.84 -12.90 2.06
C GLU A 323 -10.92 -13.41 3.04
N GLN A 324 -10.62 -14.38 3.90
CA GLN A 324 -11.56 -14.94 4.89
C GLN A 324 -11.33 -14.41 6.32
N LEU A 325 -10.32 -13.56 6.52
CA LEU A 325 -9.97 -13.06 7.85
C LEU A 325 -10.91 -11.94 8.32
N TYR A 326 -11.00 -11.84 9.64
CA TYR A 326 -11.68 -10.75 10.33
C TYR A 326 -10.68 -9.66 10.69
N VAL A 327 -11.08 -8.41 10.49
CA VAL A 327 -10.23 -7.26 10.83
C VAL A 327 -10.18 -7.05 12.34
N VAL A 328 -8.97 -7.10 12.89
CA VAL A 328 -8.68 -6.84 14.31
C VAL A 328 -7.50 -5.86 14.37
N PRO A 329 -7.57 -4.74 15.12
CA PRO A 329 -8.70 -4.27 15.93
C PRO A 329 -9.92 -3.93 15.07
N THR A 330 -11.10 -3.87 15.68
CA THR A 330 -12.34 -3.65 14.93
C THR A 330 -12.29 -2.32 14.15
N PRO A 331 -12.47 -2.34 12.81
CA PRO A 331 -12.40 -1.15 11.98
C PRO A 331 -13.62 -0.25 12.21
N ARG A 332 -13.49 1.04 11.91
CA ARG A 332 -14.65 1.96 11.83
C ARG A 332 -15.18 2.11 10.40
N THR A 333 -14.35 1.86 9.39
CA THR A 333 -14.68 2.11 7.97
C THR A 333 -14.64 0.85 7.10
N LEU A 334 -13.77 -0.13 7.39
CA LEU A 334 -13.74 -1.40 6.67
C LEU A 334 -14.89 -2.36 7.03
N PRO A 335 -15.29 -3.27 6.11
CA PRO A 335 -16.09 -4.44 6.49
C PRO A 335 -15.32 -5.35 7.44
N SER A 336 -16.01 -5.91 8.44
CA SER A 336 -15.37 -6.78 9.45
C SER A 336 -14.79 -8.07 8.88
N LEU A 337 -15.29 -8.54 7.72
CA LEU A 337 -14.76 -9.65 6.93
C LEU A 337 -14.15 -9.08 5.65
N LEU A 338 -12.91 -9.44 5.35
CA LEU A 338 -12.14 -8.85 4.25
C LEU A 338 -12.64 -9.21 2.83
N PHE A 339 -13.35 -10.33 2.66
CA PHE A 339 -13.76 -10.90 1.36
C PHE A 339 -14.27 -9.91 0.29
N PRO A 340 -15.12 -8.90 0.60
CA PRO A 340 -15.63 -7.98 -0.41
C PRO A 340 -14.56 -7.12 -1.08
N LEU A 341 -13.45 -6.83 -0.39
CA LEU A 341 -12.36 -5.99 -0.91
C LEU A 341 -11.58 -6.68 -2.04
N PHE A 342 -11.65 -8.02 -2.13
CA PHE A 342 -10.92 -8.84 -3.10
C PHE A 342 -11.79 -9.17 -4.34
N GLN A 343 -12.87 -8.43 -4.59
CA GLN A 343 -13.87 -8.71 -5.66
C GLN A 343 -13.84 -7.71 -6.82
N PHE A 344 -12.89 -7.89 -7.73
CA PHE A 344 -12.82 -7.11 -8.96
C PHE A 344 -13.94 -7.45 -9.95
N ARG A 345 -14.30 -6.46 -10.77
CA ARG A 345 -15.14 -6.66 -11.96
C ARG A 345 -14.34 -7.34 -13.08
N GLU A 346 -15.03 -8.09 -13.93
CA GLU A 346 -14.46 -8.74 -15.13
C GLU A 346 -13.71 -7.71 -16.01
N GLU A 347 -14.30 -6.52 -16.19
CA GLU A 347 -13.73 -5.39 -16.95
C GLU A 347 -12.44 -4.79 -16.35
N HIS A 348 -12.25 -4.84 -15.02
CA HIS A 348 -11.00 -4.41 -14.39
C HIS A 348 -9.93 -5.51 -14.53
N LEU A 349 -10.30 -6.79 -14.42
CA LEU A 349 -9.37 -7.92 -14.50
C LEU A 349 -8.73 -8.10 -15.88
N GLU A 350 -9.44 -7.75 -16.96
CA GLU A 350 -8.90 -7.86 -18.33
C GLU A 350 -7.66 -6.97 -18.53
N GLN A 351 -7.66 -5.76 -17.95
CA GLN A 351 -6.58 -4.76 -18.05
C GLN A 351 -5.23 -5.27 -17.54
N ARG A 352 -5.23 -6.24 -16.61
CA ARG A 352 -4.01 -6.84 -16.05
C ARG A 352 -3.11 -7.47 -17.12
N ASN A 353 -3.67 -7.92 -18.23
CA ASN A 353 -2.92 -8.52 -19.34
C ASN A 353 -2.29 -7.49 -20.28
N LEU A 354 -2.65 -6.21 -20.13
CA LEU A 354 -2.15 -5.07 -20.92
C LEU A 354 -1.14 -4.23 -20.13
N ALA A 355 -1.21 -4.25 -18.80
CA ALA A 355 -0.34 -3.48 -17.91
C ALA A 355 1.14 -3.93 -17.99
N PRO A 356 2.08 -3.03 -18.31
CA PRO A 356 3.49 -3.36 -18.52
C PRO A 356 4.24 -3.63 -17.20
N LEU A 357 5.50 -4.07 -17.31
CA LEU A 357 6.40 -4.22 -16.15
C LEU A 357 7.31 -3.00 -16.00
N ASN A 358 7.47 -2.55 -14.76
CA ASN A 358 8.32 -1.41 -14.40
C ASN A 358 9.65 -1.89 -13.78
N SER A 359 10.77 -1.42 -14.31
CA SER A 359 12.11 -1.83 -13.84
C SER A 359 13.09 -0.67 -13.88
N GLU A 360 14.22 -0.79 -13.18
CA GLU A 360 15.32 0.21 -13.24
C GLU A 360 15.86 0.40 -14.67
N SER A 361 15.67 -0.59 -15.54
CA SER A 361 16.03 -0.55 -16.97
C SER A 361 14.92 -0.02 -17.89
N ASN A 362 13.68 0.13 -17.39
CA ASN A 362 12.51 0.55 -18.13
C ASN A 362 11.45 1.15 -17.18
N LEU A 363 11.63 2.43 -16.84
CA LEU A 363 10.78 3.20 -15.93
C LEU A 363 9.47 3.64 -16.60
N ILE A 364 8.64 2.68 -17.02
CA ILE A 364 7.42 2.91 -17.81
C ILE A 364 6.26 3.49 -16.99
N LEU A 365 6.26 3.34 -15.66
CA LEU A 365 5.05 3.54 -14.85
C LEU A 365 4.50 4.98 -14.89
N HIS A 366 5.35 6.01 -14.91
CA HIS A 366 4.92 7.40 -15.08
C HIS A 366 4.28 7.68 -16.44
N GLN A 367 4.60 6.89 -17.47
CA GLN A 367 4.01 7.05 -18.80
C GLN A 367 2.60 6.45 -18.80
N CYS A 368 2.39 5.32 -18.10
CA CYS A 368 1.04 4.81 -17.81
C CYS A 368 0.24 5.82 -16.98
N TYR A 369 0.81 6.34 -15.89
CA TYR A 369 0.14 7.32 -15.03
C TYR A 369 -0.30 8.57 -15.82
N LYS A 370 0.60 9.17 -16.59
CA LYS A 370 0.25 10.32 -17.43
C LYS A 370 -0.80 9.97 -18.49
N GLN A 371 -0.71 8.81 -19.13
CA GLN A 371 -1.69 8.37 -20.13
C GLN A 371 -3.10 8.13 -19.53
N GLU A 372 -3.20 7.72 -18.27
CA GLU A 372 -4.48 7.44 -17.61
C GLU A 372 -5.08 8.66 -16.88
N MET A 373 -4.23 9.60 -16.42
CA MET A 373 -4.67 10.83 -15.74
C MET A 373 -4.79 12.05 -16.67
N GLU A 374 -4.35 11.98 -17.93
CA GLU A 374 -4.56 13.02 -18.96
C GLU A 374 -5.97 12.94 -19.58
N PHE A 375 -6.86 13.88 -19.19
CA PHE A 375 -8.23 14.04 -19.69
C PHE A 375 -8.47 15.37 -20.44
#